data_AF-A0A7L4N945-F1
#
_entry.id   AF-A0A7L4N945-F1
#
_cell.length_a   1.000
_cell.length_b   1.000
_cell.length_c   1.000
_cell.angle_alpha   90.00
_cell.angle_beta   90.00
_cell.angle_gamma   90.00
#
_symmetry.space_group_name_H-M   'P 1'
#
loop_
_entity.id
_entity.type
_entity.pdbx_description
1 polymer ?
#
loop_
_entity_poly.entity_id
_entity_poly.type
_entity_poly.pdbx_seq_one_letter_code
_entity_poly.pdbx_strand_id
1 'polypeptide(L)'
;SEVKDETDLQKVDIFVPLTDINSYLKLTEAAGLICISQWTGPWQLGCFFHHGDHIVAVNDLQPQDMEEAYFFISRSTRKEVSLT
;
A
#
# COMPACT_ATOMS: atom_id res chain seq x y z
N SER A 1 7.04 25.29 10.46
CA SER A 1 6.16 24.12 10.30
C SER A 1 6.96 22.90 10.70
N GLU A 2 6.62 22.33 11.84
CA GLU A 2 7.27 21.12 12.36
C GLU A 2 6.73 19.96 11.52
N VAL A 3 7.55 19.46 10.58
CA VAL A 3 7.28 18.19 9.92
C VAL A 3 7.49 17.15 11.01
N LYS A 4 6.42 16.49 11.44
CA LYS A 4 6.54 15.39 12.40
C LYS A 4 7.51 14.37 11.84
N ASP A 5 8.56 14.08 12.61
CA ASP A 5 9.48 12.98 12.36
C ASP A 5 8.68 11.70 12.07
N GLU A 6 9.20 10.88 11.16
CA GLU A 6 8.64 9.59 10.71
C GLU A 6 8.50 8.55 11.85
N THR A 7 8.89 8.92 13.08
CA THR A 7 9.03 8.05 14.25
C THR A 7 7.72 7.73 14.98
N ASP A 8 6.60 8.37 14.62
CA ASP A 8 5.27 8.12 15.20
C ASP A 8 4.30 7.39 14.23
N LEU A 9 4.77 6.88 13.08
CA LEU A 9 3.90 6.17 12.14
C LEU A 9 3.60 4.75 12.64
N GLN A 10 2.32 4.47 12.88
CA GLN A 10 1.84 3.13 13.23
C GLN A 10 1.83 2.24 11.98
N LYS A 11 2.51 1.10 12.05
CA LYS A 11 2.38 0.03 11.05
C LYS A 11 1.08 -0.73 11.30
N VAL A 12 0.25 -0.84 10.28
CA VAL A 12 -1.06 -1.49 10.36
C VAL A 12 -1.20 -2.42 9.17
N ASP A 13 -1.54 -3.67 9.44
CA ASP A 13 -1.86 -4.63 8.39
C ASP A 13 -3.29 -4.40 7.89
N ILE A 14 -3.42 -4.05 6.61
CA ILE A 14 -4.70 -3.85 5.94
C ILE A 14 -4.88 -4.99 4.92
N PHE A 15 -5.94 -5.77 5.12
CA PHE A 15 -6.30 -6.86 4.21
C PHE A 15 -7.29 -6.36 3.17
N VAL A 16 -6.90 -6.44 1.90
CA VAL A 16 -7.71 -5.97 0.77
C VAL A 16 -7.85 -7.08 -0.26
N PRO A 17 -9.04 -7.30 -0.85
CA PRO A 17 -9.20 -8.22 -1.96
C PRO A 17 -8.21 -7.91 -3.09
N LEU A 18 -7.54 -8.94 -3.61
CA LEU A 18 -6.54 -8.78 -4.66
C LEU A 18 -7.12 -8.09 -5.91
N THR A 19 -8.39 -8.37 -6.23
CA THR A 19 -9.11 -7.71 -7.33
C THR A 19 -9.23 -6.21 -7.13
N ASP A 20 -9.42 -5.77 -5.89
CA ASP A 20 -9.60 -4.36 -5.56
C ASP A 20 -8.27 -3.63 -5.56
N ILE A 21 -7.20 -4.27 -5.05
CA ILE A 21 -5.84 -3.73 -5.19
C ILE A 21 -5.51 -3.46 -6.66
N ASN A 22 -5.68 -4.47 -7.53
CA ASN A 22 -5.36 -4.35 -8.95
C ASN A 22 -6.22 -3.31 -9.69
N SER A 23 -7.42 -3.02 -9.19
CA SER A 23 -8.36 -2.10 -9.85
C SER A 23 -8.23 -0.66 -9.36
N TYR A 24 -7.87 -0.46 -8.10
CA TYR A 24 -8.06 0.82 -7.42
C TYR A 24 -6.81 1.41 -6.77
N LEU A 25 -5.77 0.61 -6.52
CA LEU A 25 -4.54 1.08 -5.89
C LEU A 25 -3.56 1.58 -6.94
N LYS A 26 -3.03 2.78 -6.72
CA LYS A 26 -1.84 3.26 -7.40
C LYS A 26 -0.76 3.65 -6.41
N LEU A 27 0.44 3.22 -6.73
CA LEU A 27 1.64 3.53 -5.98
C LEU A 27 2.44 4.61 -6.69
N THR A 28 3.34 5.24 -5.95
CA THR A 28 4.36 6.13 -6.45
C THR A 28 5.59 5.98 -5.56
N GLU A 29 6.75 6.35 -6.07
CA GLU A 29 7.96 6.40 -5.27
C GLU A 29 8.28 7.85 -4.92
N ALA A 30 8.43 8.13 -3.64
CA ALA A 30 8.79 9.45 -3.14
C ALA A 30 9.86 9.31 -2.06
N ALA A 31 11.00 9.98 -2.24
CA ALA A 31 12.15 9.90 -1.33
C ALA A 31 12.65 8.45 -1.05
N GLY A 32 12.53 7.55 -2.03
CA GLY A 32 12.92 6.14 -1.88
C GLY A 32 11.92 5.30 -1.07
N LEU A 33 10.73 5.84 -0.79
CA LEU A 33 9.63 5.14 -0.14
C LEU A 33 8.53 4.85 -1.16
N ILE A 34 7.85 3.72 -0.98
CA ILE A 34 6.70 3.34 -1.79
C ILE A 34 5.46 3.94 -1.11
N CYS A 35 4.85 4.92 -1.77
CA CYS A 35 3.72 5.67 -1.24
C CYS A 35 2.46 5.38 -2.04
N ILE A 36 1.30 5.49 -1.40
CA ILE A 36 0.01 5.47 -2.07
C ILE A 36 -0.21 6.83 -2.72
N SER A 37 -0.30 6.83 -4.05
CA SER A 37 -0.67 8.03 -4.81
C SER A 37 -2.18 8.15 -4.96
N GLN A 38 -2.88 7.01 -5.07
CA GLN A 38 -4.31 7.00 -5.30
C GLN A 38 -4.95 5.70 -4.77
N TRP A 39 -6.11 5.84 -4.13
CA TRP A 39 -7.06 4.76 -3.89
C TRP A 39 -8.44 5.19 -4.36
N THR A 40 -9.01 4.47 -5.34
CA THR A 40 -10.37 4.74 -5.86
C THR A 40 -11.35 3.60 -5.62
N GLY A 41 -11.18 2.90 -4.49
CA GLY A 41 -12.07 1.80 -4.15
C GLY A 41 -13.52 2.24 -3.96
N PRO A 42 -14.49 1.34 -4.16
CA PRO A 42 -15.90 1.63 -3.94
C PRO A 42 -16.18 2.09 -2.50
N TRP A 43 -17.13 3.01 -2.35
CA TRP A 43 -17.49 3.63 -1.07
C TRP A 43 -17.88 2.62 0.02
N GLN A 44 -18.39 1.45 -0.35
CA GLN A 44 -18.74 0.38 0.61
C GLN A 44 -17.51 -0.18 1.35
N LEU A 45 -16.31 -0.01 0.79
CA LEU A 45 -15.05 -0.42 1.41
C LEU A 45 -14.49 0.61 2.40
N GLY A 46 -15.05 1.83 2.44
CA GLY A 46 -14.51 2.92 3.23
C GLY A 46 -13.16 3.44 2.72
N CYS A 47 -12.52 4.29 3.50
CA CYS A 47 -11.18 4.83 3.22
C CYS A 47 -10.10 3.92 3.84
N PHE A 48 -9.63 2.92 3.07
CA PHE A 48 -8.51 2.09 3.49
C PHE A 48 -7.18 2.83 3.50
N PHE A 49 -6.99 3.72 2.51
CA PHE A 49 -5.72 4.38 2.27
C PHE A 49 -5.92 5.86 1.99
N HIS A 50 -4.96 6.65 2.46
CA HIS A 50 -4.80 8.06 2.17
C HIS A 50 -3.61 8.28 1.25
N HIS A 51 -3.64 9.40 0.51
CA HIS A 51 -2.49 9.81 -0.28
C HIS A 51 -1.30 10.08 0.64
N GLY A 52 -0.15 9.47 0.32
CA GLY A 52 1.07 9.57 1.11
C GLY A 52 1.24 8.46 2.15
N ASP A 53 0.27 7.57 2.35
CA ASP A 53 0.48 6.37 3.18
C ASP A 53 1.63 5.54 2.59
N HIS A 54 2.49 5.01 3.45
CA HIS A 54 3.66 4.22 3.05
C HIS A 54 3.34 2.74 3.06
N ILE A 55 3.77 2.04 2.00
CA ILE A 55 3.77 0.58 1.96
C ILE A 55 5.17 0.11 2.29
N VAL A 56 5.29 -0.62 3.39
CA VAL A 56 6.53 -1.24 3.85
C VAL A 56 6.52 -2.76 3.64
N ALA A 57 5.36 -3.39 3.46
CA ALA A 57 5.28 -4.81 3.08
C ALA A 57 4.05 -5.18 2.24
N VAL A 58 4.20 -6.23 1.44
CA VAL A 58 3.14 -6.93 0.70
C VAL A 58 3.16 -8.40 1.13
N ASN A 59 2.14 -8.86 1.86
CA ASN A 59 2.08 -10.21 2.43
C ASN A 59 3.38 -10.59 3.18
N ASP A 60 3.84 -9.73 4.09
CA ASP A 60 5.07 -9.89 4.88
C ASP A 60 6.39 -9.78 4.08
N LEU A 61 6.32 -9.67 2.75
CA LEU A 61 7.48 -9.44 1.89
C LEU A 61 7.76 -7.94 1.83
N GLN A 62 9.00 -7.53 2.05
CA GLN A 62 9.42 -6.13 1.99
C GLN A 62 9.97 -5.82 0.60
N PRO A 63 9.21 -5.13 -0.28
CA PRO A 63 9.72 -4.71 -1.58
C PRO A 63 10.76 -3.60 -1.43
N GLN A 64 11.79 -3.63 -2.26
CA GLN A 64 12.82 -2.58 -2.31
C GLN A 64 12.36 -1.35 -3.10
N ASP A 65 11.46 -1.55 -4.07
CA ASP A 65 10.95 -0.51 -4.94
C ASP A 65 9.52 -0.81 -5.39
N MET A 66 8.95 0.13 -6.14
CA MET A 66 7.58 0.02 -6.65
C MET A 66 7.41 -1.16 -7.62
N GLU A 67 8.42 -1.52 -8.41
CA GLU A 67 8.34 -2.63 -9.36
C GLU A 67 8.21 -3.97 -8.62
N GLU A 68 9.02 -4.16 -7.58
CA GLU A 68 8.96 -5.35 -6.73
C GLU A 68 7.63 -5.44 -5.97
N ALA A 69 7.09 -4.32 -5.48
CA ALA A 69 5.78 -4.29 -4.85
C ALA A 69 4.67 -4.77 -5.80
N TYR A 70 4.63 -4.25 -7.03
CA TYR A 70 3.68 -4.69 -8.05
C TYR A 70 3.92 -6.14 -8.47
N PHE A 71 5.16 -6.59 -8.52
CA PHE A 71 5.50 -7.99 -8.80
C PHE A 71 4.92 -8.92 -7.73
N PHE A 72 5.06 -8.59 -6.45
CA PHE A 72 4.48 -9.36 -5.35
C PHE A 72 2.95 -9.40 -5.40
N ILE A 73 2.31 -8.25 -5.65
CA ILE A 73 0.85 -8.16 -5.80
C ILE A 73 0.38 -9.01 -6.97
N SER A 74 0.96 -8.84 -8.15
CA SER A 74 0.52 -9.50 -9.40
C SER A 74 0.71 -11.02 -9.37
N ARG A 75 1.66 -11.53 -8.58
CA ARG A 75 1.90 -12.98 -8.41
C ARG A 75 1.21 -13.58 -7.20
N SER A 76 0.51 -12.80 -6.40
CA SER A 76 -0.26 -13.32 -5.27
C SER A 76 -1.34 -14.30 -5.76
N THR A 77 -1.34 -15.50 -5.17
CA THR A 77 -2.41 -16.50 -5.37
C THR A 77 -3.50 -16.41 -4.30
N ARG A 78 -3.36 -15.47 -3.35
CA ARG A 78 -4.31 -15.25 -2.25
C ARG A 78 -5.52 -14.45 -2.76
N LYS A 79 -6.68 -14.66 -2.14
CA LYS A 79 -7.89 -13.87 -2.41
C LYS A 79 -7.77 -12.43 -1.90
N GLU A 80 -7.06 -12.27 -0.78
CA GLU A 80 -6.76 -11.00 -0.14
C GLU A 80 -5.24 -10.86 0.01
N VAL A 81 -4.76 -9.63 -0.05
CA VAL A 81 -3.37 -9.25 0.16
C VAL A 81 -3.30 -8.36 1.39
N SER A 82 -2.31 -8.64 2.25
CA SER A 82 -1.97 -7.73 3.35
C SER A 82 -1.02 -6.65 2.84
N LEU A 83 -1.35 -5.39 3.08
CA LEU A 83 -0.45 -4.26 2.92
C LEU A 83 -0.14 -3.70 4.32
N THR A 84 1.15 -3.51 4.62
CA THR A 84 1.64 -2.97 5.88
C THR A 84 2.36 -1.65 5.66
#